data_AF-A0A962EFB9-F1
#
_entry.id   AF-A0A962EFB9-F1
#
_cell.length_a   1.000
_cell.length_b   1.000
_cell.length_c   1.000
_cell.angle_alpha   90.00
_cell.angle_beta   90.00
_cell.angle_gamma   90.00
#
_symmetry.space_group_name_H-M   'P 1'
#
loop_
_entity.id
_entity.type
_entity.pdbx_description
1 polymer ?
#
loop_
_entity_poly.entity_id
_entity_poly.type
_entity_poly.pdbx_seq_one_letter_code
_entity_poly.pdbx_strand_id
1 'polypeptide(L)'
;MLLWLVGVRGYSDYLARVLPERALALNPSQPEALLRAAESALLTHRLGEAENLAREALRIAPMSGPALRVLGAVAEARGDQARARQLIELAVAVTPRDTAGQFWLAINALVARDLGDCLRRLDRLLRFEPQVEPDAFPILATIAVSPAGVGAIAGTLAQDPPWRGGFMQQLIYQAPAATDVLRLFRAISAEQGKVHPGEWDALIARLIAANDWIRLRRLLSAHPELGSANTLVHDGAFDGDGHGPVLGWNIGRVPGADAMISEDPSAAGNRALRLQFHDRRVPFRHVSQLLLLQPGPYRLTGRVRLVDLQTPRGLAWTLTCTPGQAVIGKSELLSGSSDWRAFDIQFQVPEDNCGGQSLVLAVEARIAAEQQIVGEAWFDDLQIAALAPRSSADAAHPKLETVTGSR
;
A
#
# COMPACT_ATOMS: atom_id res chain seq x y z
N MET A 1 -40.27 -22.23 43.63
CA MET A 1 -38.88 -22.00 44.08
C MET A 1 -37.85 -22.11 42.95
N LEU A 2 -37.94 -23.12 42.06
CA LEU A 2 -37.01 -23.28 40.93
C LEU A 2 -37.06 -22.15 39.86
N LEU A 3 -38.25 -21.63 39.53
CA LEU A 3 -38.40 -20.51 38.58
C LEU A 3 -37.80 -19.18 39.09
N TRP A 4 -37.83 -18.95 40.41
CA TRP A 4 -37.22 -17.77 41.03
C TRP A 4 -35.69 -17.87 41.04
N LEU A 5 -35.14 -19.05 41.32
CA LEU A 5 -33.70 -19.32 41.27
C LEU A 5 -33.12 -19.20 39.85
N VAL A 6 -33.86 -19.64 38.83
CA VAL A 6 -33.45 -19.50 37.42
C VAL A 6 -33.54 -18.05 36.96
N GLY A 7 -34.62 -17.33 37.33
CA GLY A 7 -34.78 -15.91 37.02
C GLY A 7 -33.74 -15.02 37.69
N VAL A 8 -33.46 -15.23 38.98
CA VAL A 8 -32.45 -14.45 39.71
C VAL A 8 -31.04 -14.77 39.23
N ARG A 9 -30.68 -16.04 38.95
CA ARG A 9 -29.37 -16.36 38.37
C ARG A 9 -29.19 -15.78 36.98
N GLY A 10 -30.17 -15.95 36.09
CA GLY A 10 -30.08 -15.42 34.72
C GLY A 10 -30.07 -13.88 34.68
N TYR A 11 -30.87 -13.22 35.51
CA TYR A 11 -30.89 -11.75 35.61
C TYR A 11 -29.63 -11.20 36.28
N SER A 12 -29.12 -11.88 37.33
CA SER A 12 -27.84 -11.55 37.93
C SER A 12 -26.73 -11.71 36.89
N ASP A 13 -26.71 -12.76 36.08
CA ASP A 13 -25.65 -13.01 35.07
C ASP A 13 -25.63 -11.94 33.98
N TYR A 14 -26.81 -11.43 33.61
CA TYR A 14 -26.92 -10.24 32.77
C TYR A 14 -26.38 -8.99 33.47
N LEU A 15 -26.81 -8.74 34.71
CA LEU A 15 -26.35 -7.58 35.49
C LEU A 15 -24.86 -7.62 35.78
N ALA A 16 -24.24 -8.79 35.93
CA ALA A 16 -22.80 -8.91 36.18
C ALA A 16 -21.96 -8.25 35.10
N ARG A 17 -22.43 -8.29 33.84
CA ARG A 17 -21.72 -7.72 32.69
C ARG A 17 -21.96 -6.23 32.53
N VAL A 18 -23.13 -5.73 32.93
CA VAL A 18 -23.58 -4.36 32.64
C VAL A 18 -23.53 -3.45 33.87
N LEU A 19 -23.83 -3.97 35.05
CA LEU A 19 -23.94 -3.28 36.34
C LEU A 19 -23.43 -4.20 37.49
N PRO A 20 -22.12 -4.45 37.58
CA PRO A 20 -21.55 -5.44 38.51
C PRO A 20 -21.88 -5.15 39.98
N GLU A 21 -21.97 -3.89 40.38
CA GLU A 21 -22.36 -3.51 41.75
C GLU A 21 -23.79 -3.95 42.10
N ARG A 22 -24.74 -3.81 41.16
CA ARG A 22 -26.12 -4.28 41.36
C ARG A 22 -26.20 -5.79 41.38
N ALA A 23 -25.36 -6.45 40.60
CA ALA A 23 -25.28 -7.90 40.55
C ALA A 23 -24.74 -8.46 41.88
N LEU A 24 -23.71 -7.84 42.47
CA LEU A 24 -23.21 -8.15 43.80
C LEU A 24 -24.22 -7.87 44.92
N ALA A 25 -25.05 -6.83 44.77
CA ALA A 25 -26.13 -6.55 45.73
C ALA A 25 -27.22 -7.64 45.73
N LEU A 26 -27.47 -8.27 44.58
CA LEU A 26 -28.45 -9.35 44.43
C LEU A 26 -27.86 -10.73 44.77
N ASN A 27 -26.62 -10.97 44.38
CA ASN A 27 -25.86 -12.18 44.66
C ASN A 27 -24.39 -11.83 44.93
N PRO A 28 -23.98 -11.71 46.20
CA PRO A 28 -22.60 -11.38 46.57
C PRO A 28 -21.57 -12.40 46.11
N SER A 29 -21.99 -13.64 45.83
CA SER A 29 -21.14 -14.75 45.38
C SER A 29 -21.13 -14.94 43.86
N GLN A 30 -21.54 -13.92 43.10
CA GLN A 30 -21.57 -14.03 41.66
C GLN A 30 -20.15 -13.86 41.06
N PRO A 31 -19.61 -14.89 40.38
CA PRO A 31 -18.20 -14.90 39.96
C PRO A 31 -17.86 -13.81 38.93
N GLU A 32 -18.73 -13.57 37.93
CA GLU A 32 -18.50 -12.54 36.93
C GLU A 32 -18.52 -11.13 37.56
N ALA A 33 -19.43 -10.86 38.50
CA ALA A 33 -19.52 -9.55 39.14
C ALA A 33 -18.33 -9.29 40.07
N LEU A 34 -17.87 -10.31 40.82
CA LEU A 34 -16.64 -10.26 41.59
C LEU A 34 -15.42 -9.99 40.71
N LEU A 35 -15.34 -10.66 39.56
CA LEU A 35 -14.27 -10.44 38.58
C LEU A 35 -14.28 -9.00 38.04
N ARG A 36 -15.44 -8.47 37.63
CA ARG A 36 -15.55 -7.08 37.14
C ARG A 36 -15.19 -6.06 38.20
N ALA A 37 -15.61 -6.30 39.45
CA ALA A 37 -15.22 -5.46 40.58
C ALA A 37 -13.69 -5.55 40.83
N ALA A 38 -13.09 -6.73 40.70
CA ALA A 38 -11.64 -6.91 40.81
C ALA A 38 -10.87 -6.18 39.70
N GLU A 39 -11.34 -6.27 38.45
CA GLU A 39 -10.77 -5.54 37.31
C GLU A 39 -10.88 -4.01 37.51
N SER A 40 -12.02 -3.52 38.00
CA SER A 40 -12.20 -2.09 38.34
C SER A 40 -11.29 -1.63 39.48
N ALA A 41 -11.16 -2.44 40.54
CA ALA A 41 -10.25 -2.16 41.64
C ALA A 41 -8.78 -2.13 41.16
N LEU A 42 -8.39 -3.03 40.25
CA LEU A 42 -7.07 -3.03 39.63
C LEU A 42 -6.82 -1.76 38.81
N LEU A 43 -7.75 -1.37 37.93
CA LEU A 43 -7.65 -0.15 37.11
C LEU A 43 -7.56 1.12 37.96
N THR A 44 -8.19 1.12 39.14
CA THR A 44 -8.13 2.22 40.11
C THR A 44 -6.98 2.10 41.12
N HIS A 45 -6.02 1.19 40.87
CA HIS A 45 -4.84 0.93 41.69
C HIS A 45 -5.14 0.52 43.16
N ARG A 46 -6.35 0.03 43.45
CA ARG A 46 -6.75 -0.55 44.74
C ARG A 46 -6.34 -2.02 44.82
N LEU A 47 -5.02 -2.25 44.84
CA LEU A 47 -4.42 -3.58 44.65
C LEU A 47 -4.87 -4.62 45.69
N GLY A 48 -5.05 -4.22 46.96
CA GLY A 48 -5.52 -5.12 48.02
C GLY A 48 -6.97 -5.58 47.81
N GLU A 49 -7.84 -4.67 47.38
CA GLU A 49 -9.23 -4.97 47.05
C GLU A 49 -9.33 -5.87 45.81
N ALA A 50 -8.57 -5.54 44.76
CA ALA A 50 -8.49 -6.35 43.54
C ALA A 50 -8.05 -7.79 43.84
N GLU A 51 -7.04 -7.96 44.69
CA GLU A 51 -6.57 -9.28 45.10
C GLU A 51 -7.64 -10.08 45.84
N ASN A 52 -8.30 -9.47 46.82
CA ASN A 52 -9.32 -10.13 47.63
C ASN A 52 -10.52 -10.56 46.77
N LEU A 53 -11.01 -9.67 45.90
CA LEU A 53 -12.13 -9.95 45.01
C LEU A 53 -11.78 -11.05 43.99
N ALA A 54 -10.58 -11.03 43.41
CA ALA A 54 -10.12 -12.06 42.49
C ALA A 54 -9.93 -13.43 43.17
N ARG A 55 -9.43 -13.46 44.42
CA ARG A 55 -9.33 -14.70 45.21
C ARG A 55 -10.70 -15.28 45.53
N GLU A 56 -11.67 -14.44 45.88
CA GLU A 56 -13.04 -14.89 46.12
C GLU A 56 -13.69 -15.41 44.84
N ALA A 57 -13.49 -14.72 43.71
CA ALA A 57 -13.93 -15.20 42.41
C ALA A 57 -13.34 -16.59 42.08
N LEU A 58 -12.07 -16.85 42.38
CA LEU A 58 -11.43 -18.16 42.19
C LEU A 58 -11.93 -19.23 43.15
N ARG A 59 -12.29 -18.87 44.39
CA ARG A 59 -12.88 -19.80 45.35
C ARG A 59 -14.21 -20.35 44.83
N ILE A 60 -14.96 -19.53 44.10
CA ILE A 60 -16.26 -19.88 43.50
C ILE A 60 -16.08 -20.54 42.13
N ALA A 61 -15.16 -20.04 41.31
CA ALA A 61 -14.85 -20.54 39.97
C ALA A 61 -13.33 -20.82 39.83
N PRO A 62 -12.85 -22.01 40.24
CA PRO A 62 -11.41 -22.32 40.29
C PRO A 62 -10.67 -22.28 38.95
N MET A 63 -11.41 -22.39 37.84
CA MET A 63 -10.88 -22.35 36.47
C MET A 63 -11.13 -20.98 35.81
N SER A 64 -11.22 -19.91 36.59
CA SER A 64 -11.36 -18.55 36.05
C SER A 64 -10.01 -17.99 35.63
N GLY A 65 -9.67 -18.14 34.34
CA GLY A 65 -8.48 -17.51 33.74
C GLY A 65 -8.40 -15.99 33.99
N PRO A 66 -9.48 -15.21 33.74
CA PRO A 66 -9.47 -13.79 34.03
C PRO A 66 -9.17 -13.43 35.50
N ALA A 67 -9.65 -14.20 36.46
CA ALA A 67 -9.35 -13.94 37.88
C ALA A 67 -7.88 -14.23 38.20
N LEU A 68 -7.30 -15.30 37.63
CA LEU A 68 -5.85 -15.56 37.71
C LEU A 68 -5.04 -14.41 37.07
N ARG A 69 -5.49 -13.87 35.94
CA ARG A 69 -4.87 -12.73 35.28
C ARG A 69 -4.90 -11.48 36.17
N VAL A 70 -6.01 -11.19 36.85
CA VAL A 70 -6.08 -10.07 37.81
C VAL A 70 -5.06 -10.26 38.93
N LEU A 71 -4.94 -11.46 39.51
CA LEU A 71 -3.92 -11.74 40.52
C LEU A 71 -2.49 -11.56 39.98
N GLY A 72 -2.25 -11.98 38.72
CA GLY A 72 -0.98 -11.77 38.03
C GLY A 72 -0.65 -10.28 37.88
N ALA A 73 -1.60 -9.48 37.42
CA ALA A 73 -1.44 -8.04 37.28
C ALA A 73 -1.25 -7.32 38.63
N VAL A 74 -1.90 -7.79 39.71
CA VAL A 74 -1.65 -7.30 41.07
C VAL A 74 -0.21 -7.62 41.50
N ALA A 75 0.29 -8.83 41.23
CA ALA A 75 1.67 -9.21 41.55
C ALA A 75 2.68 -8.36 40.77
N GLU A 76 2.41 -8.09 39.48
CA GLU A 76 3.23 -7.21 38.64
C GLU A 76 3.27 -5.78 39.19
N ALA A 77 2.12 -5.21 39.55
CA ALA A 77 2.02 -3.87 40.13
C ALA A 77 2.76 -3.75 41.47
N ARG A 78 3.01 -4.86 42.17
CA ARG A 78 3.82 -4.93 43.39
C ARG A 78 5.29 -5.22 43.13
N GLY A 79 5.71 -5.37 41.88
CA GLY A 79 7.09 -5.66 41.47
C GLY A 79 7.48 -7.14 41.52
N ASP A 80 6.55 -8.06 41.83
CA ASP A 80 6.81 -9.50 41.85
C ASP A 80 6.60 -10.10 40.45
N GLN A 81 7.58 -9.85 39.57
CA GLN A 81 7.56 -10.28 38.17
C GLN A 81 7.51 -11.80 38.01
N ALA A 82 8.17 -12.54 38.90
CA ALA A 82 8.18 -14.01 38.85
C ALA A 82 6.78 -14.58 39.14
N ARG A 83 6.11 -14.05 40.18
CA ARG A 83 4.74 -14.44 40.53
C ARG A 83 3.74 -14.00 39.47
N ALA A 84 3.88 -12.79 38.94
CA ALA A 84 3.03 -12.27 37.87
C ALA A 84 3.05 -13.21 36.66
N ARG A 85 4.26 -13.59 36.20
CA ARG A 85 4.44 -14.51 35.08
C ARG A 85 3.79 -15.86 35.33
N GLN A 86 4.02 -16.47 36.49
CA GLN A 86 3.42 -17.78 36.84
C GLN A 86 1.88 -17.73 36.80
N LEU A 87 1.28 -16.68 37.35
CA LEU A 87 -0.17 -16.51 37.41
C LEU A 87 -0.77 -16.29 36.02
N ILE A 88 -0.11 -15.50 35.17
CA ILE A 88 -0.58 -15.22 33.81
C ILE A 88 -0.37 -16.43 32.88
N GLU A 89 0.73 -17.17 33.02
CA GLU A 89 0.93 -18.45 32.32
C GLU A 89 -0.17 -19.45 32.69
N LEU A 90 -0.54 -19.54 33.97
CA LEU A 90 -1.65 -20.37 34.42
C LEU A 90 -3.00 -19.86 33.88
N ALA A 91 -3.23 -18.54 33.89
CA ALA A 91 -4.44 -17.93 33.34
C ALA A 91 -4.62 -18.32 31.86
N VAL A 92 -3.56 -18.21 31.05
CA VAL A 92 -3.57 -18.57 29.64
C VAL A 92 -3.67 -20.08 29.42
N ALA A 93 -3.10 -20.91 30.30
CA ALA A 93 -3.27 -22.37 30.24
C ALA A 93 -4.73 -22.79 30.46
N VAL A 94 -5.42 -22.11 31.39
CA VAL A 94 -6.83 -22.38 31.71
C VAL A 94 -7.78 -21.75 30.69
N THR A 95 -7.46 -20.55 30.20
CA THR A 95 -8.24 -19.83 29.18
C THR A 95 -7.34 -19.40 28.03
N PRO A 96 -7.08 -20.28 27.04
CA PRO A 96 -6.15 -19.99 25.92
C PRO A 96 -6.51 -18.76 25.08
N ARG A 97 -7.80 -18.36 25.10
CA ARG A 97 -8.34 -17.17 24.42
C ARG A 97 -8.32 -15.91 25.29
N ASP A 98 -7.64 -15.91 26.43
CA ASP A 98 -7.46 -14.69 27.23
C ASP A 98 -6.49 -13.73 26.54
N THR A 99 -7.05 -12.84 25.71
CA THR A 99 -6.32 -11.88 24.87
C THR A 99 -5.34 -11.03 25.67
N ALA A 100 -5.77 -10.53 26.82
CA ALA A 100 -4.92 -9.71 27.69
C ALA A 100 -3.76 -10.51 28.27
N GLY A 101 -3.99 -11.76 28.67
CA GLY A 101 -2.93 -12.67 29.12
C GLY A 101 -1.93 -13.03 28.02
N GLN A 102 -2.43 -13.32 26.81
CA GLN A 102 -1.58 -13.60 25.65
C GLN A 102 -0.72 -12.40 25.26
N PHE A 103 -1.30 -11.20 25.22
CA PHE A 103 -0.56 -9.96 24.97
C PHE A 103 0.50 -9.70 26.03
N TRP A 104 0.16 -9.85 27.31
CA TRP A 104 1.10 -9.65 28.40
C TRP A 104 2.32 -10.56 28.27
N LEU A 105 2.09 -11.84 27.95
CA LEU A 105 3.17 -12.81 27.73
C LEU A 105 3.99 -12.48 26.48
N ALA A 106 3.35 -11.98 25.41
CA ALA A 106 4.06 -11.55 24.21
C ALA A 106 4.98 -10.34 24.46
N ILE A 107 4.50 -9.35 25.22
CA ILE A 107 5.29 -8.16 25.60
C ILE A 107 6.45 -8.58 26.52
N ASN A 108 6.20 -9.44 27.50
CA ASN A 108 7.25 -9.94 28.39
C ASN A 108 8.32 -10.74 27.64
N ALA A 109 7.91 -11.56 26.66
CA ALA A 109 8.84 -12.25 25.77
C ALA A 109 9.70 -11.28 24.96
N LEU A 110 9.10 -10.19 24.45
CA LEU A 110 9.82 -9.13 23.74
C LEU A 110 10.85 -8.44 24.64
N VAL A 111 10.49 -8.10 25.88
CA VAL A 111 11.41 -7.50 26.88
C VAL A 111 12.56 -8.46 27.19
N ALA A 112 12.27 -9.76 27.30
CA ALA A 112 13.28 -10.81 27.47
C ALA A 112 14.11 -11.10 26.21
N ARG A 113 13.85 -10.39 25.10
CA ARG A 113 14.45 -10.61 23.76
C ARG A 113 14.19 -12.00 23.17
N ASP A 114 13.19 -12.72 23.68
CA ASP A 114 12.68 -13.95 23.08
C ASP A 114 11.67 -13.60 21.97
N LEU A 115 12.21 -13.21 20.81
CA LEU A 115 11.39 -12.88 19.65
C LEU A 115 10.58 -14.07 19.14
N GLY A 116 11.10 -15.29 19.32
CA GLY A 116 10.40 -16.51 18.91
C GLY A 116 9.10 -16.70 19.68
N ASP A 117 9.14 -16.60 21.01
CA ASP A 117 7.93 -16.71 21.83
C ASP A 117 6.97 -15.53 21.63
N CYS A 118 7.51 -14.32 21.52
CA CYS A 118 6.72 -13.12 21.22
C CYS A 118 5.91 -13.29 19.91
N LEU A 119 6.58 -13.65 18.81
CA LEU A 119 5.96 -13.80 17.50
C LEU A 119 4.96 -14.96 17.46
N ARG A 120 5.26 -16.10 18.09
CA ARG A 120 4.31 -17.22 18.18
C ARG A 120 3.01 -16.82 18.90
N ARG A 121 3.11 -16.00 19.94
CA ARG A 121 1.92 -15.52 20.69
C ARG A 121 1.13 -14.51 19.89
N LEU A 122 1.79 -13.53 19.28
CA LEU A 122 1.14 -12.53 18.44
C LEU A 122 0.47 -13.16 17.20
N ASP A 123 1.12 -14.13 16.55
CA ASP A 123 0.52 -14.85 15.41
C ASP A 123 -0.78 -15.57 15.81
N ARG A 124 -0.77 -16.31 16.93
CA ARG A 124 -1.98 -16.94 17.46
C ARG A 124 -3.06 -15.92 17.76
N LEU A 125 -2.69 -14.82 18.41
CA LEU A 125 -3.62 -13.79 18.82
C LEU A 125 -4.33 -13.15 17.61
N LEU A 126 -3.56 -12.76 16.59
CA LEU A 126 -4.06 -12.17 15.36
C LEU A 126 -4.94 -13.12 14.54
N ARG A 127 -4.71 -14.43 14.63
CA ARG A 127 -5.56 -15.44 13.98
C ARG A 127 -6.92 -15.61 14.66
N PHE A 128 -6.99 -15.47 15.98
CA PHE A 128 -8.22 -15.68 16.73
C PHE A 128 -9.00 -14.38 16.98
N GLU A 129 -8.31 -13.25 17.10
CA GLU A 129 -8.90 -11.94 17.38
C GLU A 129 -8.30 -10.85 16.47
N PRO A 130 -8.71 -10.78 15.19
CA PRO A 130 -8.22 -9.74 14.26
C PRO A 130 -8.46 -8.29 14.75
N GLN A 131 -9.42 -8.10 15.66
CA GLN A 131 -9.68 -6.81 16.31
C GLN A 131 -8.48 -6.23 17.10
N VAL A 132 -7.48 -7.05 17.42
CA VAL A 132 -6.26 -6.62 18.13
C VAL A 132 -5.13 -6.17 17.22
N GLU A 133 -5.34 -6.18 15.91
CA GLU A 133 -4.38 -5.67 14.91
C GLU A 133 -3.84 -4.26 15.25
N PRO A 134 -4.66 -3.27 15.66
CA PRO A 134 -4.17 -1.93 15.98
C PRO A 134 -3.13 -1.89 17.11
N ASP A 135 -3.22 -2.82 18.07
CA ASP A 135 -2.29 -2.92 19.20
C ASP A 135 -1.07 -3.79 18.87
N ALA A 136 -1.26 -4.86 18.09
CA ALA A 136 -0.20 -5.81 17.75
C ALA A 136 0.72 -5.32 16.61
N PHE A 137 0.17 -4.66 15.59
CA PHE A 137 0.94 -4.23 14.42
C PHE A 137 2.08 -3.25 14.74
N PRO A 138 1.94 -2.26 15.65
CA PRO A 138 3.06 -1.42 16.06
C PRO A 138 4.23 -2.19 16.68
N ILE A 139 3.94 -3.25 17.42
CA ILE A 139 4.95 -4.13 18.02
C ILE A 139 5.65 -4.92 16.91
N LEU A 140 4.90 -5.55 16.02
CA LEU A 140 5.44 -6.27 14.87
C LEU A 140 6.25 -5.37 13.94
N ALA A 141 5.82 -4.12 13.73
CA ALA A 141 6.54 -3.13 12.93
C ALA A 141 7.89 -2.79 13.55
N THR A 142 7.94 -2.62 14.89
CA THR A 142 9.19 -2.39 15.62
C THR A 142 10.16 -3.56 15.46
N ILE A 143 9.67 -4.80 15.50
CA ILE A 143 10.47 -6.01 15.23
C ILE A 143 10.95 -6.04 13.78
N ALA A 144 10.07 -5.70 12.82
CA ALA A 144 10.35 -5.74 11.39
C ALA A 144 11.41 -4.73 10.93
N VAL A 145 11.41 -3.52 11.49
CA VAL A 145 12.39 -2.49 11.13
C VAL A 145 13.73 -2.65 11.87
N SER A 146 13.74 -3.41 12.97
CA SER A 146 14.94 -3.70 13.75
C SER A 146 15.86 -4.71 13.05
N PRO A 147 17.17 -4.43 12.86
CA PRO A 147 18.11 -5.39 12.30
C PRO A 147 18.20 -6.71 13.07
N ALA A 148 17.97 -6.69 14.39
CA ALA A 148 17.97 -7.89 15.23
C ALA A 148 16.67 -8.70 15.11
N GLY A 149 15.56 -8.07 14.73
CA GLY A 149 14.24 -8.69 14.69
C GLY A 149 13.74 -9.08 13.31
N VAL A 150 14.27 -8.45 12.26
CA VAL A 150 13.79 -8.61 10.88
C VAL A 150 13.80 -10.07 10.39
N GLY A 151 14.83 -10.85 10.76
CA GLY A 151 14.90 -12.27 10.39
C GLY A 151 13.83 -13.12 11.10
N ALA A 152 13.59 -12.86 12.39
CA ALA A 152 12.61 -13.61 13.16
C ALA A 152 11.18 -13.39 12.63
N ILE A 153 10.80 -12.15 12.35
CA ILE A 153 9.47 -11.87 11.79
C ILE A 153 9.35 -12.32 10.33
N ALA A 154 10.43 -12.25 9.55
CA ALA A 154 10.45 -12.77 8.19
C ALA A 154 10.08 -14.26 8.13
N GLY A 155 10.58 -15.09 9.06
CA GLY A 155 10.21 -16.50 9.15
C GLY A 155 8.72 -16.72 9.44
N THR A 156 8.09 -15.84 10.23
CA THR A 156 6.63 -15.87 10.44
C THR A 156 5.88 -15.44 9.18
N LEU A 157 6.31 -14.35 8.53
CA LEU A 157 5.66 -13.84 7.33
C LEU A 157 5.80 -14.80 6.15
N ALA A 158 6.91 -15.53 6.04
CA ALA A 158 7.14 -16.54 5.01
C ALA A 158 6.11 -17.68 5.04
N GLN A 159 5.46 -17.92 6.18
CA GLN A 159 4.36 -18.89 6.34
C GLN A 159 3.00 -18.34 5.87
N ASP A 160 2.98 -17.12 5.33
CA ASP A 160 1.80 -16.43 4.78
C ASP A 160 0.59 -16.42 5.73
N PRO A 161 0.73 -15.85 6.95
CA PRO A 161 -0.38 -15.79 7.89
C PRO A 161 -1.51 -14.88 7.37
N PRO A 162 -2.78 -15.12 7.75
CA PRO A 162 -3.93 -14.39 7.21
C PRO A 162 -3.89 -12.87 7.49
N TRP A 163 -3.23 -12.46 8.58
CA TRP A 163 -3.05 -11.05 8.95
C TRP A 163 -1.90 -10.37 8.19
N ARG A 164 -1.10 -11.11 7.39
CA ARG A 164 0.05 -10.58 6.65
C ARG A 164 -0.33 -9.39 5.77
N GLY A 165 -1.41 -9.51 5.00
CA GLY A 165 -1.80 -8.49 4.04
C GLY A 165 -2.01 -7.12 4.69
N GLY A 166 -2.81 -7.09 5.77
CA GLY A 166 -3.06 -5.86 6.55
C GLY A 166 -1.80 -5.30 7.18
N PHE A 167 -0.97 -6.18 7.78
CA PHE A 167 0.30 -5.78 8.39
C PHE A 167 1.26 -5.16 7.37
N MET A 168 1.46 -5.84 6.23
CA MET A 168 2.40 -5.40 5.19
C MET A 168 1.96 -4.09 4.57
N GLN A 169 0.67 -3.92 4.28
CA GLN A 169 0.12 -2.66 3.82
C GLN A 169 0.45 -1.53 4.80
N GLN A 170 0.15 -1.70 6.09
CA GLN A 170 0.42 -0.69 7.11
C GLN A 170 1.92 -0.38 7.24
N LEU A 171 2.76 -1.41 7.32
CA LEU A 171 4.20 -1.26 7.43
C LEU A 171 4.80 -0.53 6.22
N ILE A 172 4.39 -0.90 5.01
CA ILE A 172 4.88 -0.27 3.78
C ILE A 172 4.59 1.22 3.78
N TYR A 173 3.39 1.66 4.21
CA TYR A 173 3.07 3.09 4.25
C TYR A 173 3.70 3.83 5.43
N GLN A 174 3.80 3.21 6.61
CA GLN A 174 4.15 3.90 7.86
C GLN A 174 5.61 3.74 8.29
N ALA A 175 6.36 2.75 7.77
CA ALA A 175 7.74 2.52 8.18
C ALA A 175 8.59 3.79 7.95
N PRO A 176 9.49 4.18 8.87
CA PRO A 176 10.25 5.43 8.75
C PRO A 176 11.06 5.52 7.45
N ALA A 177 11.69 4.42 7.02
CA ALA A 177 12.47 4.37 5.80
C ALA A 177 12.08 3.19 4.91
N ALA A 178 11.99 3.45 3.59
CA ALA A 178 11.75 2.40 2.59
C ALA A 178 12.85 1.32 2.59
N THR A 179 14.05 1.65 3.07
CA THR A 179 15.16 0.70 3.21
C THR A 179 14.90 -0.39 4.24
N ASP A 180 14.10 -0.11 5.29
CA ASP A 180 13.75 -1.11 6.30
C ASP A 180 12.76 -2.13 5.72
N VAL A 181 11.79 -1.64 4.93
CA VAL A 181 10.85 -2.50 4.18
C VAL A 181 11.60 -3.40 3.20
N LEU A 182 12.54 -2.84 2.44
CA LEU A 182 13.39 -3.62 1.52
C LEU A 182 14.25 -4.65 2.24
N ARG A 183 14.74 -4.34 3.45
CA ARG A 183 15.47 -5.31 4.28
C ARG A 183 14.57 -6.47 4.68
N LEU A 184 13.33 -6.18 5.07
CA LEU A 184 12.33 -7.20 5.38
C LEU A 184 12.02 -8.09 4.17
N PHE A 185 11.82 -7.51 2.98
CA PHE A 185 11.52 -8.28 1.77
C PHE A 185 12.64 -9.28 1.42
N ARG A 186 13.90 -8.85 1.57
CA ARG A 186 15.06 -9.73 1.42
C ARG A 186 15.09 -10.83 2.48
N ALA A 187 14.77 -10.50 3.73
CA ALA A 187 14.72 -11.49 4.81
C ALA A 187 13.61 -12.53 4.56
N ILE A 188 12.42 -12.11 4.10
CA ILE A 188 11.32 -13.03 3.73
C ILE A 188 11.78 -13.98 2.62
N SER A 189 12.47 -13.44 1.60
CA SER A 189 12.99 -14.25 0.49
C SER A 189 14.07 -15.24 0.95
N ALA A 190 14.90 -14.85 1.91
CA ALA A 190 15.92 -15.73 2.51
C ALA A 190 15.30 -16.89 3.31
N GLU A 191 14.13 -16.66 3.91
CA GLU A 191 13.30 -17.68 4.57
C GLU A 191 12.42 -18.48 3.59
N GLN A 192 12.72 -18.44 2.28
CA GLN A 192 11.98 -19.11 1.19
C GLN A 192 10.52 -18.64 1.04
N GLY A 193 10.14 -17.55 1.71
CA GLY A 193 8.86 -16.88 1.53
C GLY A 193 8.81 -16.08 0.23
N LYS A 194 7.60 -15.82 -0.26
CA LYS A 194 7.38 -14.95 -1.42
C LYS A 194 6.92 -13.57 -0.96
N VAL A 195 7.38 -12.54 -1.66
CA VAL A 195 6.81 -11.19 -1.57
C VAL A 195 5.69 -11.11 -2.60
N HIS A 196 4.50 -10.72 -2.15
CA HIS A 196 3.31 -10.71 -3.01
C HIS A 196 3.37 -9.54 -4.00
N PRO A 197 2.80 -9.66 -5.22
CA PRO A 197 2.78 -8.56 -6.19
C PRO A 197 2.21 -7.25 -5.62
N GLY A 198 1.12 -7.33 -4.85
CA GLY A 198 0.53 -6.14 -4.22
C GLY A 198 1.43 -5.48 -3.16
N GLU A 199 2.36 -6.21 -2.54
CA GLU A 199 3.34 -5.64 -1.61
C GLU A 199 4.42 -4.86 -2.38
N TRP A 200 4.83 -5.36 -3.55
CA TRP A 200 5.71 -4.63 -4.46
C TRP A 200 5.05 -3.36 -5.00
N ASP A 201 3.81 -3.46 -5.47
CA ASP A 201 3.06 -2.31 -5.98
C ASP A 201 2.90 -1.22 -4.92
N ALA A 202 2.58 -1.59 -3.67
CA ALA A 202 2.49 -0.65 -2.56
C ALA A 202 3.83 0.04 -2.26
N LEU A 203 4.94 -0.70 -2.30
CA LEU A 203 6.27 -0.12 -2.11
C LEU A 203 6.66 0.84 -3.25
N ILE A 204 6.39 0.45 -4.50
CA ILE A 204 6.66 1.28 -5.68
C ILE A 204 5.84 2.57 -5.61
N ALA A 205 4.53 2.48 -5.32
CA ALA A 205 3.66 3.63 -5.15
C ALA A 205 4.17 4.59 -4.06
N ARG A 206 4.66 4.06 -2.94
CA ARG A 206 5.28 4.86 -1.89
C ARG A 206 6.54 5.58 -2.38
N LEU A 207 7.44 4.89 -3.10
CA LEU A 207 8.67 5.51 -3.62
C LEU A 207 8.37 6.65 -4.60
N ILE A 208 7.35 6.48 -5.44
CA ILE A 208 6.88 7.51 -6.38
C ILE A 208 6.34 8.72 -5.61
N ALA A 209 5.46 8.50 -4.62
CA ALA A 209 4.91 9.57 -3.80
C ALA A 209 6.00 10.34 -3.02
N ALA A 210 7.08 9.66 -2.63
CA ALA A 210 8.24 10.26 -1.98
C ALA A 210 9.26 10.88 -2.95
N ASN A 211 9.02 10.82 -4.28
CA ASN A 211 9.97 11.23 -5.33
C ASN A 211 11.35 10.54 -5.22
N ASP A 212 11.37 9.31 -4.73
CA ASP A 212 12.59 8.53 -4.49
C ASP A 212 13.01 7.73 -5.72
N TRP A 213 13.26 8.46 -6.82
CA TRP A 213 13.52 7.89 -8.15
C TRP A 213 14.77 7.01 -8.20
N ILE A 214 15.80 7.35 -7.40
CA ILE A 214 17.05 6.59 -7.34
C ILE A 214 16.80 5.19 -6.80
N ARG A 215 16.04 5.08 -5.69
CA ARG A 215 15.73 3.77 -5.11
C ARG A 215 14.77 2.98 -5.99
N LEU A 216 13.77 3.63 -6.59
CA LEU A 216 12.87 2.98 -7.53
C LEU A 216 13.61 2.34 -8.71
N ARG A 217 14.53 3.08 -9.35
CA ARG A 217 15.35 2.52 -10.45
C ARG A 217 16.18 1.33 -10.00
N ARG A 218 16.86 1.43 -8.86
CA ARG A 218 17.66 0.33 -8.31
C ARG A 218 16.80 -0.90 -8.03
N LEU A 219 15.59 -0.70 -7.51
CA LEU A 219 14.65 -1.78 -7.25
C LEU A 219 14.28 -2.53 -8.53
N LEU A 220 13.86 -1.80 -9.57
CA LEU A 220 13.46 -2.37 -10.86
C LEU A 220 14.63 -3.04 -11.60
N SER A 221 15.84 -2.49 -11.48
CA SER A 221 17.04 -3.14 -12.01
C SER A 221 17.37 -4.46 -11.30
N ALA A 222 17.05 -4.57 -10.01
CA ALA A 222 17.27 -5.80 -9.24
C ALA A 222 16.15 -6.83 -9.42
N HIS A 223 14.96 -6.38 -9.84
CA HIS A 223 13.74 -7.19 -9.98
C HIS A 223 13.06 -6.92 -11.34
N PRO A 224 13.60 -7.43 -12.45
CA PRO A 224 13.05 -7.21 -13.79
C PRO A 224 11.59 -7.66 -13.95
N GLU A 225 11.14 -8.61 -13.13
CA GLU A 225 9.76 -9.10 -13.08
C GLU A 225 8.73 -8.04 -12.64
N LEU A 226 9.16 -7.01 -11.91
CA LEU A 226 8.30 -5.90 -11.48
C LEU A 226 8.18 -4.80 -12.56
N GLY A 227 8.96 -4.94 -13.63
CA GLY A 227 9.15 -3.93 -14.65
C GLY A 227 10.62 -3.59 -14.83
N SER A 228 10.98 -3.15 -16.02
CA SER A 228 12.34 -2.75 -16.36
C SER A 228 12.46 -1.23 -16.37
N ALA A 229 13.41 -0.69 -15.60
CA ALA A 229 13.77 0.73 -15.67
C ALA A 229 14.38 1.15 -17.01
N ASN A 230 14.76 0.17 -17.86
CA ASN A 230 15.27 0.41 -19.21
C ASN A 230 14.16 0.36 -20.26
N THR A 231 12.97 -0.08 -19.89
CA THR A 231 11.81 -0.05 -20.77
C THR A 231 11.34 1.39 -20.86
N LEU A 232 11.42 1.97 -22.06
CA LEU A 232 11.15 3.39 -22.27
C LEU A 232 9.64 3.67 -22.39
N VAL A 233 8.86 2.69 -22.85
CA VAL A 233 7.39 2.64 -22.84
C VAL A 233 6.96 1.21 -22.55
N HIS A 234 6.09 0.99 -21.57
CA HIS A 234 5.55 -0.33 -21.27
C HIS A 234 4.31 -0.60 -22.12
N ASP A 235 4.21 -1.79 -22.71
CA ASP A 235 3.04 -2.21 -23.51
C ASP A 235 2.61 -1.16 -24.55
N GLY A 236 3.55 -0.68 -25.36
CA GLY A 236 3.28 0.35 -26.37
C GLY A 236 2.40 -0.11 -27.53
N ALA A 237 2.33 -1.42 -27.78
CA ALA A 237 1.45 -2.05 -28.76
C ALA A 237 0.04 -2.33 -28.21
N PHE A 238 -0.20 -2.08 -26.91
CA PHE A 238 -1.49 -2.31 -26.28
C PHE A 238 -2.02 -3.75 -26.46
N ASP A 239 -1.14 -4.74 -26.36
CA ASP A 239 -1.52 -6.15 -26.45
C ASP A 239 -2.00 -6.70 -25.09
N GLY A 240 -1.74 -5.97 -24.01
CA GLY A 240 -2.11 -6.31 -22.64
C GLY A 240 -3.57 -6.02 -22.27
N ASP A 241 -3.87 -5.97 -20.97
CA ASP A 241 -5.19 -5.64 -20.43
C ASP A 241 -5.32 -4.16 -20.01
N GLY A 242 -4.25 -3.38 -20.11
CA GLY A 242 -4.23 -1.97 -19.73
C GLY A 242 -4.23 -1.74 -18.21
N HIS A 243 -3.95 -2.79 -17.43
CA HIS A 243 -3.85 -2.77 -15.98
C HIS A 243 -2.55 -3.47 -15.54
N GLY A 244 -1.43 -2.80 -15.79
CA GLY A 244 -0.11 -3.30 -15.39
C GLY A 244 0.25 -2.94 -13.93
N PRO A 245 1.42 -3.40 -13.44
CA PRO A 245 2.04 -2.86 -12.22
C PRO A 245 2.19 -1.33 -12.33
N VAL A 246 2.61 -0.64 -11.28
CA VAL A 246 2.59 0.85 -11.21
C VAL A 246 3.27 1.59 -12.40
N LEU A 247 4.12 0.92 -13.19
CA LEU A 247 4.77 1.45 -14.40
C LEU A 247 4.04 1.16 -15.73
N GLY A 248 3.01 0.32 -15.71
CA GLY A 248 2.17 0.03 -16.87
C GLY A 248 1.21 1.16 -17.21
N TRP A 249 0.33 0.92 -18.18
CA TRP A 249 -0.75 1.86 -18.47
C TRP A 249 -1.72 1.95 -17.29
N ASN A 250 -2.05 3.18 -16.92
CA ASN A 250 -3.17 3.51 -16.06
C ASN A 250 -4.29 4.06 -16.94
N ILE A 251 -5.26 3.19 -17.25
CA ILE A 251 -6.46 3.51 -18.01
C ILE A 251 -7.63 3.65 -17.01
N GLY A 252 -7.92 4.89 -16.66
CA GLY A 252 -9.01 5.26 -15.75
C GLY A 252 -10.34 5.44 -16.47
N ARG A 253 -11.43 5.40 -15.68
CA ARG A 253 -12.78 5.69 -16.16
C ARG A 253 -13.14 7.15 -15.89
N VAL A 254 -13.87 7.78 -16.81
CA VAL A 254 -14.40 9.12 -16.61
C VAL A 254 -15.80 9.25 -17.24
N PRO A 255 -16.77 9.88 -16.56
CA PRO A 255 -18.08 10.10 -17.17
C PRO A 255 -17.96 10.89 -18.48
N GLY A 256 -18.56 10.36 -19.55
CA GLY A 256 -18.56 11.00 -20.87
C GLY A 256 -17.44 10.56 -21.81
N ALA A 257 -16.52 9.69 -21.36
CA ALA A 257 -15.55 9.05 -22.24
C ALA A 257 -15.21 7.62 -21.78
N ASP A 258 -15.09 6.70 -22.72
CA ASP A 258 -14.59 5.34 -22.45
C ASP A 258 -13.18 5.21 -23.01
N ALA A 259 -12.28 4.64 -22.23
CA ALA A 259 -10.92 4.30 -22.64
C ALA A 259 -10.68 2.82 -22.35
N MET A 260 -10.30 2.04 -23.37
CA MET A 260 -10.06 0.60 -23.23
C MET A 260 -9.16 0.10 -24.34
N ILE A 261 -8.54 -1.06 -24.12
CA ILE A 261 -7.83 -1.78 -25.17
C ILE A 261 -8.81 -2.71 -25.87
N SER A 262 -9.03 -2.51 -27.18
CA SER A 262 -9.98 -3.30 -27.98
C SER A 262 -9.38 -3.72 -29.32
N GLU A 263 -9.96 -4.75 -29.94
CA GLU A 263 -9.60 -5.15 -31.30
C GLU A 263 -9.90 -4.03 -32.30
N ASP A 264 -8.96 -3.75 -33.19
CA ASP A 264 -9.13 -2.79 -34.27
C ASP A 264 -10.05 -3.37 -35.36
N PRO A 265 -11.18 -2.72 -35.67
CA PRO A 265 -12.08 -3.14 -36.74
C PRO A 265 -11.42 -3.22 -38.12
N SER A 266 -10.31 -2.49 -38.33
CA SER A 266 -9.59 -2.46 -39.61
C SER A 266 -8.48 -3.53 -39.75
N ALA A 267 -8.10 -4.20 -38.66
CA ALA A 267 -7.06 -5.22 -38.65
C ALA A 267 -7.40 -6.33 -37.65
N ALA A 268 -8.09 -7.37 -38.14
CA ALA A 268 -8.52 -8.50 -37.32
C ALA A 268 -7.32 -9.14 -36.59
N GLY A 269 -7.43 -9.26 -35.26
CA GLY A 269 -6.39 -9.81 -34.39
C GLY A 269 -5.39 -8.77 -33.85
N ASN A 270 -5.44 -7.51 -34.30
CA ASN A 270 -4.64 -6.43 -33.73
C ASN A 270 -5.43 -5.70 -32.64
N ARG A 271 -4.80 -5.45 -31.48
CA ARG A 271 -5.40 -4.70 -30.38
C ARG A 271 -4.79 -3.31 -30.35
N ALA A 272 -5.59 -2.33 -29.92
CA ALA A 272 -5.16 -0.95 -29.84
C ALA A 272 -5.91 -0.24 -28.71
N LEU A 273 -5.34 0.86 -28.23
CA LEU A 273 -6.04 1.74 -27.29
C LEU A 273 -7.16 2.47 -28.03
N ARG A 274 -8.41 2.21 -27.66
CA ARG A 274 -9.60 2.90 -28.15
C ARG A 274 -10.12 3.89 -27.12
N LEU A 275 -10.42 5.08 -27.61
CA LEU A 275 -11.10 6.15 -26.88
C LEU A 275 -12.41 6.47 -27.57
N GLN A 276 -13.51 6.44 -26.81
CA GLN A 276 -14.83 6.84 -27.25
C GLN A 276 -15.27 8.07 -26.45
N PHE A 277 -15.63 9.15 -27.14
CA PHE A 277 -16.15 10.37 -26.51
C PHE A 277 -17.62 10.58 -26.86
N HIS A 278 -18.44 10.89 -25.85
CA HIS A 278 -19.91 10.89 -25.94
C HIS A 278 -20.52 12.31 -25.96
N ASP A 279 -19.87 13.26 -26.61
CA ASP A 279 -20.29 14.66 -26.72
C ASP A 279 -20.56 15.31 -25.35
N ARG A 280 -19.59 15.18 -24.44
CA ARG A 280 -19.64 15.77 -23.11
C ARG A 280 -18.43 16.67 -22.87
N ARG A 281 -18.53 17.53 -21.86
CA ARG A 281 -17.38 18.22 -21.29
C ARG A 281 -16.61 17.25 -20.42
N VAL A 282 -15.45 16.82 -20.89
CA VAL A 282 -14.62 15.83 -20.19
C VAL A 282 -13.21 16.40 -20.01
N PRO A 283 -12.74 16.65 -18.78
CA PRO A 283 -11.34 16.99 -18.51
C PRO A 283 -10.48 15.72 -18.64
N PHE A 284 -10.43 15.15 -19.84
CA PHE A 284 -9.83 13.84 -20.07
C PHE A 284 -8.32 13.88 -19.87
N ARG A 285 -7.82 13.08 -18.92
CA ARG A 285 -6.39 12.82 -18.64
C ARG A 285 -6.18 11.38 -18.14
N HIS A 286 -7.10 10.49 -18.49
CA HIS A 286 -7.29 9.20 -17.82
C HIS A 286 -6.51 8.06 -18.47
N VAL A 287 -5.71 8.34 -19.50
CA VAL A 287 -4.71 7.39 -20.00
C VAL A 287 -3.35 7.98 -19.70
N SER A 288 -2.60 7.28 -18.84
CA SER A 288 -1.27 7.72 -18.45
C SER A 288 -0.32 6.56 -18.20
N GLN A 289 0.98 6.83 -18.31
CA GLN A 289 2.03 5.91 -17.94
C GLN A 289 3.15 6.69 -17.24
N LEU A 290 3.68 6.11 -16.16
CA LEU A 290 4.87 6.64 -15.51
C LEU A 290 6.11 6.11 -16.23
N LEU A 291 6.99 7.02 -16.63
CA LEU A 291 8.25 6.72 -17.28
C LEU A 291 9.41 7.06 -16.34
N LEU A 292 10.50 6.32 -16.51
CA LEU A 292 11.77 6.53 -15.81
C LEU A 292 12.88 6.74 -16.84
N LEU A 293 12.75 7.74 -17.71
CA LEU A 293 13.78 8.07 -18.69
C LEU A 293 14.99 8.73 -17.99
N GLN A 294 16.20 8.45 -18.44
CA GLN A 294 17.40 9.17 -17.99
C GLN A 294 17.47 10.54 -18.66
N PRO A 295 18.22 11.52 -18.11
CA PRO A 295 18.45 12.79 -18.78
C PRO A 295 19.04 12.58 -20.19
N GLY A 296 18.50 13.30 -21.17
CA GLY A 296 18.91 13.12 -22.57
C GLY A 296 17.82 13.46 -23.60
N PRO A 297 18.19 13.49 -24.89
CA PRO A 297 17.25 13.70 -25.98
C PRO A 297 16.56 12.39 -26.38
N TYR A 298 15.26 12.47 -26.65
CA TYR A 298 14.44 11.32 -27.03
C TYR A 298 13.48 11.67 -28.16
N ARG A 299 12.98 10.62 -28.81
CA ARG A 299 11.84 10.68 -29.72
C ARG A 299 10.78 9.68 -29.28
N LEU A 300 9.56 10.15 -29.06
CA LEU A 300 8.36 9.32 -28.97
C LEU A 300 7.76 9.21 -30.37
N THR A 301 7.42 8.00 -30.80
CA THR A 301 6.67 7.71 -32.03
C THR A 301 5.45 6.89 -31.69
N GLY A 302 4.43 6.97 -32.54
CA GLY A 302 3.25 6.11 -32.45
C GLY A 302 2.38 6.21 -33.68
N ARG A 303 1.32 5.42 -33.70
CA ARG A 303 0.27 5.47 -34.74
C ARG A 303 -1.03 5.95 -34.14
N VAL A 304 -1.79 6.70 -34.94
CA VAL A 304 -3.08 7.23 -34.55
C VAL A 304 -4.08 7.09 -35.70
N ARG A 305 -5.32 6.77 -35.37
CA ARG A 305 -6.48 6.81 -36.26
C ARG A 305 -7.60 7.58 -35.57
N LEU A 306 -8.22 8.51 -36.29
CA LEU A 306 -9.26 9.40 -35.77
C LEU A 306 -10.55 9.20 -36.54
N VAL A 307 -11.67 9.10 -35.83
CA VAL A 307 -13.00 8.95 -36.42
C VAL A 307 -13.89 10.06 -35.88
N ASP A 308 -14.10 11.08 -36.72
CA ASP A 308 -14.91 12.27 -36.41
C ASP A 308 -14.61 12.89 -35.04
N LEU A 309 -13.31 13.00 -34.70
CA LEU A 309 -12.88 13.54 -33.41
C LEU A 309 -13.01 15.07 -33.40
N GLN A 310 -14.05 15.59 -32.76
CA GLN A 310 -14.30 17.03 -32.67
C GLN A 310 -14.03 17.52 -31.25
N THR A 311 -13.11 18.48 -31.15
CA THR A 311 -12.77 19.17 -29.91
C THR A 311 -12.23 20.57 -30.24
N PRO A 312 -12.53 21.61 -29.43
CA PRO A 312 -12.09 22.99 -29.71
C PRO A 312 -10.59 23.18 -29.88
N ARG A 313 -9.75 22.40 -29.19
CA ARG A 313 -8.29 22.51 -29.28
C ARG A 313 -7.58 21.25 -29.74
N GLY A 314 -8.13 20.07 -29.51
CA GLY A 314 -7.46 18.81 -29.86
C GLY A 314 -7.14 17.92 -28.67
N LEU A 315 -6.94 16.65 -28.98
CA LEU A 315 -6.38 15.64 -28.10
C LEU A 315 -4.85 15.61 -28.30
N ALA A 316 -4.06 15.50 -27.24
CA ALA A 316 -2.61 15.44 -27.37
C ALA A 316 -1.95 14.54 -26.33
N TRP A 317 -0.88 13.88 -26.73
CA TRP A 317 0.08 13.29 -25.81
C TRP A 317 0.94 14.40 -25.20
N THR A 318 1.02 14.42 -23.88
CA THR A 318 1.81 15.38 -23.12
C THR A 318 2.77 14.62 -22.21
N LEU A 319 4.05 14.98 -22.25
CA LEU A 319 5.05 14.50 -21.31
C LEU A 319 5.35 15.60 -20.29
N THR A 320 5.21 15.27 -19.01
CA THR A 320 5.55 16.17 -17.90
C THR A 320 6.56 15.54 -16.97
N CYS A 321 7.46 16.35 -16.42
CA CYS A 321 8.35 15.92 -15.35
C CYS A 321 7.59 15.77 -14.02
N THR A 322 8.01 14.81 -13.20
CA THR A 322 7.58 14.71 -11.79
C THR A 322 8.81 14.72 -10.87
N PRO A 323 8.85 15.54 -9.80
CA PRO A 323 7.79 16.41 -9.29
C PRO A 323 7.61 17.77 -10.00
N GLY A 324 8.51 18.16 -10.91
CA GLY A 324 8.59 19.53 -11.44
C GLY A 324 7.40 20.01 -12.29
N GLN A 325 6.48 19.14 -12.69
CA GLN A 325 5.31 19.37 -13.58
C GLN A 325 5.57 20.10 -14.90
N ALA A 326 6.83 20.43 -15.22
CA ALA A 326 7.23 21.06 -16.46
C ALA A 326 6.88 20.16 -17.64
N VAL A 327 6.21 20.73 -18.64
CA VAL A 327 5.93 20.03 -19.90
C VAL A 327 7.21 20.01 -20.73
N ILE A 328 7.70 18.81 -21.04
CA ILE A 328 8.95 18.60 -21.80
C ILE A 328 8.70 18.15 -23.24
N GLY A 329 7.51 17.64 -23.53
CA GLY A 329 7.13 17.18 -24.86
C GLY A 329 5.61 17.22 -25.03
N LYS A 330 5.17 17.53 -26.25
CA LYS A 330 3.74 17.55 -26.60
C LYS A 330 3.57 17.17 -28.06
N SER A 331 2.54 16.38 -28.36
CA SER A 331 2.21 16.01 -29.73
C SER A 331 1.54 17.17 -30.45
N GLU A 332 1.35 16.98 -31.76
CA GLU A 332 0.34 17.72 -32.49
C GLU A 332 -1.04 17.62 -31.81
N LEU A 333 -1.89 18.59 -32.10
CA LEU A 333 -3.27 18.63 -31.63
C LEU A 333 -4.11 17.78 -32.58
N LEU A 334 -4.57 16.63 -32.09
CA LEU A 334 -5.31 15.64 -32.86
C LEU A 334 -6.80 16.02 -32.90
N SER A 335 -7.34 16.17 -34.11
CA SER A 335 -8.76 16.42 -34.38
C SER A 335 -9.12 16.02 -35.81
N GLY A 336 -10.42 15.94 -36.10
CA GLY A 336 -10.95 15.54 -37.40
C GLY A 336 -10.98 14.02 -37.59
N SER A 337 -10.85 13.59 -38.84
CA SER A 337 -10.84 12.17 -39.24
C SER A 337 -9.57 11.85 -39.99
N SER A 338 -8.98 10.69 -39.71
CA SER A 338 -7.81 10.18 -40.43
C SER A 338 -7.73 8.67 -40.29
N ASP A 339 -7.30 7.99 -41.37
CA ASP A 339 -6.82 6.61 -41.26
C ASP A 339 -5.54 6.55 -40.41
N TRP A 340 -5.07 5.32 -40.14
CA TRP A 340 -3.85 5.08 -39.40
C TRP A 340 -2.67 5.84 -40.00
N ARG A 341 -2.11 6.77 -39.23
CA ARG A 341 -0.93 7.56 -39.58
C ARG A 341 0.06 7.59 -38.43
N ALA A 342 1.33 7.75 -38.75
CA ALA A 342 2.37 7.94 -37.74
C ALA A 342 2.34 9.38 -37.20
N PHE A 343 2.81 9.54 -35.96
CA PHE A 343 3.18 10.81 -35.36
C PHE A 343 4.50 10.67 -34.62
N ASP A 344 5.22 11.77 -34.43
CA ASP A 344 6.42 11.82 -33.61
C ASP A 344 6.49 13.07 -32.73
N ILE A 345 7.22 12.95 -31.62
CA ILE A 345 7.51 14.02 -30.68
C ILE A 345 8.99 13.91 -30.32
N GLN A 346 9.74 14.97 -30.53
CA GLN A 346 11.10 15.09 -30.00
C GLN A 346 11.06 15.89 -28.71
N PHE A 347 11.73 15.39 -27.68
CA PHE A 347 11.77 16.03 -26.36
C PHE A 347 13.11 15.81 -25.68
N GLN A 348 13.40 16.67 -24.71
CA GLN A 348 14.62 16.61 -23.89
C GLN A 348 14.21 16.38 -22.44
N VAL A 349 14.76 15.34 -21.81
CA VAL A 349 14.64 15.13 -20.37
C VAL A 349 15.76 15.94 -19.69
N PRO A 350 15.43 16.93 -18.85
CA PRO A 350 16.43 17.72 -18.14
C PRO A 350 17.11 16.91 -17.04
N GLU A 351 18.32 17.32 -16.65
CA GLU A 351 19.06 16.69 -15.54
C GLU A 351 18.41 17.00 -14.18
N ASP A 352 17.84 18.19 -14.03
CA ASP A 352 17.25 18.66 -12.78
C ASP A 352 15.72 18.50 -12.75
N ASN A 353 15.16 18.22 -11.57
CA ASN A 353 13.72 18.17 -11.28
C ASN A 353 12.86 17.27 -12.19
N CYS A 354 13.45 16.23 -12.79
CA CYS A 354 12.77 15.31 -13.70
C CYS A 354 13.19 13.85 -13.50
N GLY A 355 13.15 13.37 -12.26
CA GLY A 355 13.57 12.00 -11.94
C GLY A 355 12.64 10.92 -12.49
N GLY A 356 11.36 11.25 -12.67
CA GLY A 356 10.38 10.50 -13.46
C GLY A 356 9.58 11.41 -14.39
N GLN A 357 8.87 10.83 -15.34
CA GLN A 357 8.01 11.55 -16.28
C GLN A 357 6.63 10.90 -16.35
N SER A 358 5.59 11.70 -16.57
CA SER A 358 4.25 11.20 -16.83
C SER A 358 3.93 11.44 -18.30
N LEU A 359 3.74 10.36 -19.05
CA LEU A 359 3.15 10.40 -20.38
C LEU A 359 1.64 10.33 -20.21
N VAL A 360 0.93 11.39 -20.60
CA VAL A 360 -0.52 11.53 -20.40
C VAL A 360 -1.17 11.89 -21.72
N LEU A 361 -2.24 11.18 -22.06
CA LEU A 361 -3.13 11.60 -23.13
C LEU A 361 -4.20 12.53 -22.58
N ALA A 362 -4.22 13.76 -23.06
CA ALA A 362 -5.07 14.81 -22.51
C ALA A 362 -5.86 15.55 -23.58
N VAL A 363 -7.11 15.89 -23.24
CA VAL A 363 -7.87 16.91 -23.98
C VAL A 363 -7.32 18.28 -23.59
N GLU A 364 -6.86 19.02 -24.59
CA GLU A 364 -6.28 20.34 -24.38
C GLU A 364 -7.36 21.38 -24.12
N ALA A 365 -7.36 21.95 -22.92
CA ALA A 365 -8.33 22.96 -22.54
C ALA A 365 -7.72 23.95 -21.53
N ARG A 366 -7.97 25.24 -21.74
CA ARG A 366 -7.67 26.33 -20.79
C ARG A 366 -8.86 26.65 -19.90
N ILE A 367 -10.06 26.40 -20.43
CA ILE A 367 -11.34 26.68 -19.77
C ILE A 367 -12.28 25.49 -19.95
N ALA A 368 -13.28 25.37 -19.07
CA ALA A 368 -14.24 24.26 -19.10
C ALA A 368 -15.03 24.18 -20.43
N ALA A 369 -15.24 25.30 -21.13
CA ALA A 369 -15.91 25.31 -22.43
C ALA A 369 -15.11 24.61 -23.54
N GLU A 370 -13.78 24.55 -23.41
CA GLU A 370 -12.89 23.88 -24.38
C GLU A 370 -12.82 22.35 -24.15
N GLN A 371 -13.44 21.84 -23.09
CA GLN A 371 -13.43 20.40 -22.74
C GLN A 371 -14.50 19.58 -23.47
N GLN A 372 -15.33 20.21 -24.32
CA GLN A 372 -16.31 19.51 -25.13
C GLN A 372 -15.58 18.62 -26.14
N ILE A 373 -15.91 17.33 -26.17
CA ILE A 373 -15.31 16.37 -27.09
C ILE A 373 -16.28 15.27 -27.49
N VAL A 374 -16.24 14.90 -28.77
CA VAL A 374 -17.02 13.81 -29.37
C VAL A 374 -16.18 13.10 -30.43
N GLY A 375 -16.49 11.84 -30.71
CA GLY A 375 -15.83 11.02 -31.72
C GLY A 375 -14.97 9.92 -31.11
N GLU A 376 -14.13 9.30 -31.94
CA GLU A 376 -13.23 8.23 -31.52
C GLU A 376 -11.78 8.51 -31.87
N ALA A 377 -10.87 8.00 -31.04
CA ALA A 377 -9.44 8.01 -31.31
C ALA A 377 -8.83 6.65 -30.95
N TRP A 378 -7.96 6.16 -31.83
CA TRP A 378 -7.27 4.90 -31.69
C TRP A 378 -5.76 5.14 -31.69
N PHE A 379 -5.03 4.49 -30.79
CA PHE A 379 -3.57 4.58 -30.67
C PHE A 379 -2.93 3.21 -30.62
N ASP A 380 -1.79 3.08 -31.29
CA ASP A 380 -1.01 1.85 -31.37
C ASP A 380 0.49 2.16 -31.58
N ASP A 381 1.35 1.16 -31.41
CA ASP A 381 2.79 1.19 -31.69
C ASP A 381 3.56 2.33 -30.98
N LEU A 382 3.21 2.66 -29.74
CA LEU A 382 3.93 3.69 -28.97
C LEU A 382 5.34 3.24 -28.60
N GLN A 383 6.34 4.02 -29.01
CA GLN A 383 7.75 3.70 -28.79
C GLN A 383 8.54 4.95 -28.45
N ILE A 384 9.44 4.84 -27.48
CA ILE A 384 10.44 5.89 -27.20
C ILE A 384 11.82 5.35 -27.55
N ALA A 385 12.59 6.17 -28.27
CA ALA A 385 13.98 5.90 -28.58
C ALA A 385 14.87 7.06 -28.11
N ALA A 386 16.02 6.74 -27.51
CA ALA A 386 17.04 7.73 -27.22
C ALA A 386 17.65 8.23 -28.54
N LEU A 387 17.80 9.56 -28.66
CA LEU A 387 18.50 10.16 -29.78
C LEU A 387 19.99 10.30 -29.40
N ALA A 388 20.88 10.13 -30.38
CA ALA A 388 22.28 10.46 -30.15
C ALA A 388 22.39 11.95 -29.76
N PRO A 389 23.19 12.31 -28.75
CA PRO A 389 23.45 13.72 -28.46
C PRO A 389 24.02 14.35 -29.73
N ARG A 390 23.42 15.45 -30.20
CA ARG A 390 23.94 16.20 -31.35
C ARG A 390 25.41 16.55 -31.08
N SER A 391 26.34 15.91 -31.77
CA SER A 391 27.73 16.34 -31.74
C SER A 391 27.80 17.75 -32.31
N SER A 392 28.44 18.67 -31.61
CA SER A 392 28.70 20.06 -32.00
C SER A 392 29.63 20.21 -33.21
N ALA A 393 29.59 19.29 -34.18
CA ALA A 393 30.48 19.26 -35.34
C ALA A 393 29.90 19.92 -36.60
N ASP A 394 28.59 20.17 -36.68
CA ASP A 394 27.94 20.79 -37.86
C ASP A 394 27.77 22.32 -37.76
N ALA A 395 28.30 22.95 -36.72
CA ALA A 395 28.25 24.41 -36.53
C ALA A 395 29.62 25.07 -36.74
N ALA A 396 30.33 24.74 -37.82
CA ALA A 396 31.47 25.53 -38.27
C ALA A 396 31.73 25.34 -39.77
N HIS A 397 31.21 26.25 -40.60
CA HIS A 397 31.97 27.02 -41.60
C HIS A 397 31.01 27.79 -42.53
N PRO A 398 30.86 29.11 -42.37
CA PRO A 398 30.53 29.95 -43.50
C PRO A 398 31.77 30.02 -44.40
N LYS A 399 31.64 29.55 -45.65
CA LYS A 399 32.65 29.76 -46.70
C LYS A 399 32.86 31.26 -46.86
N LEU A 400 34.04 31.76 -46.50
CA LEU A 400 34.52 33.07 -46.92
C LEU A 400 34.83 33.00 -48.42
N GLU A 401 34.01 33.68 -49.23
CA GLU A 401 34.31 33.99 -50.62
C GLU A 401 35.51 34.96 -50.65
N THR A 402 36.64 34.48 -51.13
CA THR A 402 37.77 35.32 -51.53
C THR A 402 37.39 36.08 -52.81
N VAL A 403 37.09 37.36 -52.67
CA VAL A 403 37.01 38.30 -53.80
C VAL A 403 38.44 38.61 -54.25
N THR A 404 38.88 37.94 -55.32
CA THR A 404 40.00 38.39 -56.15
C THR A 404 39.49 39.41 -57.16
N GLY A 405 39.99 40.65 -57.08
CA GLY A 405 39.74 41.68 -58.08
C GLY A 405 40.88 42.68 -58.12
N SER A 406 41.86 42.43 -58.99
CA SER A 406 42.87 43.41 -59.39
C SER A 406 42.35 44.28 -60.54
N ARG A 407 42.37 45.61 -60.39
CA ARG A 407 43.03 46.58 -61.27
C ARG A 407 42.67 48.01 -60.87
#